data_AF-A0A1R1M8T6-F1
#
_entry.id   AF-A0A1R1M8T6-F1
#
_cell.length_a   1.000
_cell.length_b   1.000
_cell.length_c   1.000
_cell.angle_alpha   90.00
_cell.angle_beta   90.00
_cell.angle_gamma   90.00
#
_symmetry.space_group_name_H-M   'P 1'
#
loop_
_entity.id
_entity.type
_entity.pdbx_description
1 polymer ?
#
loop_
_entity_poly.entity_id
_entity_poly.type
_entity_poly.pdbx_seq_one_letter_code
_entity_poly.pdbx_strand_id
1 'polypeptide(L)'
;MQPELSPPDNLRVSPWHYVTLLPTLVGMVAVSLSVLAWFGEWGGGTKVATVIAVFFSEFMMVVSAAGLLGYLRQEARGRRRKVIALWNLFLLLLSALCGLYLFFSQ
;
A
#
# COMPACT_ATOMS: atom_id res chain seq x y z
N MET A 1 -0.19 -46.19 -14.65
CA MET A 1 0.15 -44.98 -13.89
C MET A 1 -0.18 -43.79 -14.77
N GLN A 2 -1.35 -43.18 -14.57
CA GLN A 2 -1.71 -41.96 -15.30
C GLN A 2 -0.84 -40.81 -14.75
N PRO A 3 -0.17 -40.02 -15.60
CA PRO A 3 0.46 -38.79 -15.13
C PRO A 3 -0.66 -37.87 -14.66
N GLU A 4 -0.66 -37.52 -13.38
CA GLU A 4 -1.53 -36.47 -12.85
C GLU A 4 -1.22 -35.19 -13.62
N LEU A 5 -2.15 -34.78 -14.47
CA LEU A 5 -2.09 -33.54 -15.21
C LEU A 5 -2.24 -32.42 -14.18
N SER A 6 -1.11 -31.86 -13.73
CA SER A 6 -1.11 -30.72 -12.82
C SER A 6 -1.98 -29.63 -13.45
N PRO A 7 -3.01 -29.12 -12.75
CA PRO A 7 -3.85 -28.08 -13.31
C PRO A 7 -2.97 -26.88 -13.69
N PRO A 8 -3.27 -26.21 -14.81
CA PRO A 8 -2.42 -25.12 -15.29
C PRO A 8 -2.29 -24.05 -14.20
N ASP A 9 -1.05 -23.64 -13.93
CA ASP A 9 -0.67 -22.63 -12.91
C ASP A 9 -1.32 -21.24 -13.10
N ASN A 10 -2.19 -21.08 -14.11
CA ASN A 10 -2.71 -19.82 -14.60
C ASN A 10 -3.97 -19.32 -13.87
N LEU A 11 -4.58 -20.09 -12.96
CA LEU A 11 -5.88 -19.72 -12.36
C LEU A 11 -5.91 -19.52 -10.84
N ARG A 12 -4.84 -19.84 -10.10
CA ARG A 12 -4.77 -19.52 -8.67
C ARG A 12 -4.10 -18.17 -8.46
N VAL A 13 -4.82 -17.09 -8.80
CA VAL A 13 -4.43 -15.75 -8.35
C VAL A 13 -4.49 -15.77 -6.82
N SER A 14 -3.33 -15.87 -6.18
CA SER A 14 -3.23 -15.87 -4.73
C SER A 14 -3.93 -14.60 -4.20
N PRO A 15 -4.83 -14.69 -3.20
CA PRO A 15 -5.51 -13.52 -2.62
C PRO A 15 -4.53 -12.39 -2.24
N TRP A 16 -3.30 -12.77 -1.90
CA TRP A 16 -2.19 -11.86 -1.64
C TRP A 16 -1.91 -10.85 -2.75
N HIS A 17 -2.18 -11.16 -4.03
CA HIS A 17 -2.00 -10.22 -5.14
C HIS A 17 -2.94 -9.01 -5.02
N TYR A 18 -4.19 -9.23 -4.59
CA TYR A 18 -5.17 -8.16 -4.39
C TYR A 18 -4.82 -7.33 -3.15
N VAL A 19 -4.39 -7.98 -2.07
CA VAL A 19 -3.94 -7.31 -0.85
C VAL A 19 -2.76 -6.38 -1.13
N THR A 20 -1.86 -6.76 -2.05
CA THR A 20 -0.70 -5.92 -2.42
C THR A 20 -1.00 -4.76 -3.36
N LEU A 21 -2.17 -4.72 -4.01
CA LEU A 21 -2.62 -3.57 -4.82
C LEU A 21 -3.39 -2.53 -3.97
N LEU A 22 -3.96 -2.98 -2.86
CA LEU A 22 -4.73 -2.16 -1.92
C LEU A 22 -3.98 -0.90 -1.43
N PRO A 23 -2.68 -0.94 -1.04
CA PRO A 23 -2.01 0.26 -0.56
C PRO A 23 -1.93 1.35 -1.65
N THR A 24 -1.73 0.96 -2.91
CA THR A 24 -1.70 1.93 -4.03
C THR A 24 -3.04 2.64 -4.21
N LEU A 25 -4.15 1.89 -4.14
CA LEU A 25 -5.50 2.46 -4.22
C LEU A 25 -5.78 3.40 -3.03
N VAL A 26 -5.38 2.99 -1.83
CA VAL A 26 -5.55 3.82 -0.64
C VAL A 26 -4.72 5.09 -0.75
N GLY A 27 -3.48 5.00 -1.24
CA GLY A 27 -2.63 6.16 -1.51
C GLY A 27 -3.26 7.15 -2.50
N MET A 28 -3.88 6.66 -3.57
CA MET A 28 -4.58 7.53 -4.52
C MET A 28 -5.74 8.28 -3.85
N VAL A 29 -6.56 7.59 -3.07
CA VAL A 29 -7.69 8.20 -2.34
C VAL A 29 -7.17 9.21 -1.31
N ALA A 30 -6.12 8.84 -0.58
CA ALA A 30 -5.47 9.68 0.41
C ALA A 30 -4.98 11.01 -0.18
N VAL A 31 -4.23 10.95 -1.28
CA VAL A 31 -3.73 12.14 -1.97
C VAL A 31 -4.89 12.98 -2.48
N SER A 32 -5.89 12.35 -3.09
CA SER A 32 -7.05 13.07 -3.63
C SER A 32 -7.82 13.81 -2.54
N LEU A 33 -8.09 13.16 -1.41
CA LEU A 33 -8.79 13.78 -0.27
C LEU A 33 -7.95 14.86 0.40
N SER A 34 -6.64 14.64 0.57
CA SER A 34 -5.75 15.63 1.17
C SER A 34 -5.64 16.88 0.31
N VAL A 35 -5.55 16.72 -1.01
CA VAL A 35 -5.51 17.83 -1.98
C VAL A 35 -6.84 18.57 -2.01
N LEU A 36 -7.97 17.86 -2.03
CA LEU A 36 -9.29 18.48 -1.97
C LEU A 36 -9.51 19.24 -0.67
N ALA A 37 -9.09 18.69 0.46
CA ALA A 37 -9.19 19.35 1.76
C ALA A 37 -8.29 20.60 1.82
N TRP A 38 -7.11 20.55 1.20
CA TRP A 38 -6.19 21.68 1.11
C TRP A 38 -6.77 22.82 0.27
N PHE A 39 -7.19 22.54 -0.96
CA PHE A 39 -7.74 23.57 -1.87
C PHE A 39 -9.12 24.06 -1.46
N GLY A 40 -9.92 23.18 -0.86
CA GLY A 40 -11.25 23.53 -0.35
C GLY A 40 -11.23 24.24 0.99
N GLU A 41 -10.05 24.46 1.59
CA GLU A 41 -9.87 25.00 2.95
C GLU A 41 -10.82 24.36 3.96
N TRP A 42 -10.95 23.03 3.90
CA TRP A 42 -11.86 22.31 4.79
C TRP A 42 -11.47 22.62 6.24
N GLY A 43 -12.40 23.17 7.02
CA GLY A 43 -12.15 23.57 8.42
C GLY A 43 -11.34 24.86 8.58
N GLY A 44 -11.24 25.72 7.55
CA GLY A 44 -10.68 27.07 7.66
C GLY A 44 -9.16 27.12 7.73
N GLY A 45 -8.47 26.13 7.18
CA GLY A 45 -7.01 26.11 7.09
C GLY A 45 -6.44 24.75 6.70
N THR A 46 -5.12 24.61 6.83
CA THR A 46 -4.37 23.42 6.39
C THR A 46 -4.46 22.24 7.36
N LYS A 47 -4.98 22.46 8.57
CA LYS A 47 -5.01 21.45 9.65
C LYS A 47 -5.76 20.19 9.25
N VAL A 48 -6.93 20.32 8.61
CA VAL A 48 -7.74 19.15 8.19
C VAL A 48 -7.01 18.35 7.12
N ALA A 49 -6.40 19.03 6.14
CA ALA A 49 -5.59 18.38 5.12
C ALA A 49 -4.40 17.62 5.74
N THR A 50 -3.73 18.19 6.74
CA THR A 50 -2.64 17.50 7.45
C THR A 50 -3.14 16.28 8.23
N VAL A 51 -4.25 16.38 8.96
CA VAL A 51 -4.82 15.24 9.70
C VAL A 51 -5.19 14.10 8.75
N ILE A 52 -5.83 14.41 7.62
CA ILE A 52 -6.16 13.43 6.59
C ILE A 52 -4.86 12.78 6.05
N ALA A 53 -3.86 13.59 5.71
CA ALA A 53 -2.60 13.08 5.16
C ALA A 53 -1.85 12.19 6.15
N VAL A 54 -1.80 12.54 7.43
CA VAL A 54 -1.17 11.72 8.50
C VAL A 54 -1.92 10.39 8.65
N PHE A 55 -3.24 10.43 8.82
CA PHE A 55 -4.05 9.22 8.99
C PHE A 55 -3.86 8.23 7.83
N PHE A 56 -3.93 8.72 6.60
CA PHE A 56 -3.78 7.85 5.45
C PHE A 56 -2.33 7.37 5.24
N SER A 57 -1.35 8.17 5.64
CA SER A 57 0.06 7.75 5.62
C SER A 57 0.30 6.58 6.57
N GLU A 58 -0.22 6.64 7.80
CA GLU A 58 -0.17 5.53 8.76
C GLU A 58 -0.89 4.29 8.22
N PHE A 59 -2.09 4.48 7.66
CA PHE A 59 -2.86 3.39 7.09
C PHE A 59 -2.12 2.73 5.92
N MET A 60 -1.55 3.51 4.99
CA MET A 60 -0.74 2.97 3.90
C MET A 60 0.46 2.18 4.43
N MET A 61 1.16 2.71 5.44
CA MET A 61 2.28 2.02 6.07
C MET A 61 1.88 0.64 6.60
N VAL A 62 0.74 0.54 7.30
CA VAL A 62 0.21 -0.73 7.83
C VAL A 62 -0.14 -1.72 6.70
N VAL A 63 -0.86 -1.27 5.67
CA VAL A 63 -1.26 -2.15 4.56
C VAL A 63 -0.04 -2.62 3.76
N SER A 64 0.90 -1.72 3.46
CA SER A 64 2.15 -2.08 2.77
C SER A 64 3.01 -3.04 3.59
N ALA A 65 3.10 -2.86 4.91
CA ALA A 65 3.78 -3.79 5.81
C ALA A 65 3.13 -5.18 5.79
N ALA A 66 1.80 -5.24 5.85
CA ALA A 66 1.05 -6.49 5.77
C ALA A 66 1.27 -7.20 4.42
N GLY A 67 1.27 -6.46 3.31
CA GLY A 67 1.59 -6.98 1.98
C GLY A 67 3.01 -7.56 1.88
N LEU A 68 3.98 -6.89 2.49
CA LEU A 68 5.37 -7.35 2.54
C LEU A 68 5.52 -8.63 3.39
N LEU A 69 4.88 -8.67 4.57
CA LEU A 69 4.85 -9.86 5.43
C LEU A 69 4.20 -11.05 4.72
N GLY A 70 3.11 -10.80 3.98
CA GLY A 70 2.45 -11.78 3.14
C GLY A 70 3.38 -12.38 2.08
N TYR A 71 4.21 -11.56 1.45
CA TYR A 71 5.23 -12.03 0.51
C TYR A 71 6.32 -12.87 1.21
N LEU A 72 6.82 -12.42 2.37
CA LEU A 72 7.88 -13.12 3.09
C LEU A 72 7.47 -14.54 3.55
N ARG A 73 6.18 -14.73 3.84
CA ARG A 73 5.59 -16.02 4.24
C ARG A 73 5.36 -16.99 3.08
N GLN A 74 5.56 -16.58 1.82
CA GLN A 74 5.36 -17.47 0.67
C GLN A 74 6.63 -18.25 0.32
N GLU A 75 6.51 -19.57 0.22
CA GLU A 75 7.60 -20.48 -0.16
C GLU A 75 8.04 -20.28 -1.62
N ALA A 76 7.10 -20.00 -2.53
CA ALA A 76 7.36 -19.79 -3.96
C ALA A 76 7.64 -18.30 -4.28
N ARG A 77 8.93 -17.97 -4.46
CA ARG A 77 9.40 -16.60 -4.79
C ARG A 77 9.60 -16.39 -6.30
N GLY A 78 8.50 -16.20 -7.03
CA GLY A 78 8.55 -15.83 -8.44
C GLY A 78 8.98 -14.36 -8.68
N ARG A 79 9.54 -14.07 -9.87
CA ARG A 79 10.02 -12.72 -10.27
C ARG A 79 8.96 -11.63 -10.09
N ARG A 80 7.71 -11.89 -10.52
CA ARG A 80 6.58 -10.95 -10.37
C ARG A 80 6.28 -10.61 -8.91
N ARG A 81 6.30 -11.63 -8.03
CA ARG A 81 6.03 -11.44 -6.60
C ARG A 81 7.13 -10.62 -5.92
N LYS A 82 8.39 -10.80 -6.32
CA LYS A 82 9.51 -9.97 -5.86
C LYS A 82 9.33 -8.49 -6.23
N VAL A 83 8.90 -8.20 -7.46
CA VAL A 83 8.62 -6.82 -7.89
C VAL A 83 7.52 -6.18 -7.03
N ILE A 84 6.44 -6.91 -6.78
CA ILE A 84 5.34 -6.44 -5.93
C ILE A 84 5.79 -6.22 -4.48
N ALA A 85 6.64 -7.10 -3.95
CA ALA A 85 7.20 -6.93 -2.61
C ALA A 85 8.09 -5.67 -2.51
N LEU A 86 8.93 -5.42 -3.51
CA LEU A 86 9.74 -4.21 -3.59
C LEU A 86 8.86 -2.95 -3.71
N TRP A 87 7.76 -3.02 -4.45
CA TRP A 87 6.79 -1.93 -4.53
C TRP A 87 6.15 -1.63 -3.17
N ASN A 88 5.72 -2.66 -2.44
CA ASN A 88 5.18 -2.48 -1.08
C ASN A 88 6.23 -1.92 -0.11
N LEU A 89 7.48 -2.38 -0.20
CA LEU A 89 8.57 -1.83 0.60
C LEU A 89 8.78 -0.34 0.29
N PHE A 90 8.76 0.04 -0.98
CA PHE A 90 8.86 1.43 -1.39
C PHE A 90 7.71 2.28 -0.83
N LEU A 91 6.46 1.82 -0.96
CA LEU A 91 5.29 2.52 -0.41
C LEU A 91 5.35 2.66 1.12
N LEU A 92 5.84 1.63 1.81
CA LEU A 92 6.04 1.65 3.26
C LEU A 92 7.03 2.75 3.66
N LEU A 93 8.20 2.80 3.01
CA LEU A 93 9.22 3.81 3.29
C LEU A 93 8.74 5.22 2.95
N LEU A 94 8.03 5.39 1.82
CA LEU A 94 7.47 6.66 1.41
C LEU A 94 6.43 7.17 2.42
N SER A 95 5.56 6.29 2.90
CA SER A 95 4.56 6.62 3.92
C SER A 95 5.24 7.02 5.24
N ALA A 96 6.21 6.24 5.71
CA ALA A 96 6.96 6.59 6.91
C ALA A 96 7.64 7.96 6.80
N LEU A 97 8.28 8.27 5.66
CA LEU A 97 8.89 9.57 5.40
C LEU A 97 7.86 10.70 5.37
N CYS A 98 6.71 10.49 4.73
CA CYS A 98 5.62 11.47 4.68
C CYS A 98 5.06 11.75 6.08
N GLY A 99 4.82 10.71 6.88
CA GLY A 99 4.37 10.85 8.26
C GLY A 99 5.38 11.60 9.14
N LEU A 100 6.67 11.26 9.03
CA LEU A 100 7.74 11.98 9.74
C LEU A 100 7.84 13.44 9.33
N TYR A 101 7.79 13.72 8.03
CA TYR A 101 7.82 15.09 7.52
C TYR A 101 6.65 15.90 8.06
N LEU A 102 5.43 15.36 7.99
CA LEU A 102 4.24 16.05 8.51
C LEU A 102 4.32 16.27 10.02
N PHE A 103 4.83 15.29 10.78
CA PHE A 103 5.03 15.40 12.22
C PHE A 103 6.03 16.50 12.61
N PHE A 104 7.14 16.63 11.88
CA PHE A 104 8.14 17.68 12.13
C PHE A 104 7.80 19.04 11.52
N SER A 105 6.84 19.10 10.61
CA SER A 105 6.38 20.36 9.99
C SER A 105 5.27 21.08 10.77
N GLN A 106 4.74 20.42 11.80
CA GLN A 106 3.78 20.98 12.76
C GLN A 106 4.51 21.75 13.86
#